data_AF-A0A2D6U5I5-F1
#
_entry.id   AF-A0A2D6U5I5-F1
#
_cell.length_a   1.000
_cell.length_b   1.000
_cell.length_c   1.000
_cell.angle_alpha   90.00
_cell.angle_beta   90.00
_cell.angle_gamma   90.00
#
_symmetry.space_group_name_H-M   'P 1'
#
loop_
_entity.id
_entity.type
_entity.pdbx_description
1 polymer ?
#
loop_
_entity_poly.entity_id
_entity_poly.type
_entity_poly.pdbx_seq_one_letter_code
_entity_poly.pdbx_strand_id
1 'polypeptide(L)'
;MAVYRSTLPNFYSDKGGSYVSVGAIVPTLVGVNTDKNNPATTQDPEYDYRGYLYCDGAEYKIKDYPSLYQRIGNTYLKNTDVQRNSLTFAYYGPPGTIYRSFLDGGNLYIEVYGEEKTGIDGTTYYDRVIPDGAVLSFPVLASMPTGNGILTEDGAYVLNYTQANQSLATRDDTHVYRVLVGEIDSGVPGGPVGQQQFTTPGTTSWTAPAGVTSVCVVCVGGGSASGGALAYRNNIAVVPGQTYEVVVGAPGVVNGGGQGGTGVGASGSTDGGDSSFSDGTNVTIAGGGKGQAVAGGSPSGTYDGGGSGGDNKAWTSFGGTYNGAGAGGYSGDGGHALVGGTMNDSGQGGAGSSGAWEFDGVSIYGSGGGVGLQGEGDSGGAAVAGHGRGGSGGTAGQGQGVQGAQSVTGGTYGGGFSSRWEGNQGGGGAVRIIWGAGRSFP
;
A
#
# COMPACT_ATOMS: atom_id res chain seq x y z
N MET A 1 6.27 21.24 -53.58
CA MET A 1 5.53 21.76 -52.41
C MET A 1 4.05 21.52 -52.67
N ALA A 2 3.52 20.39 -52.18
CA ALA A 2 2.14 19.99 -52.48
C ALA A 2 1.21 20.48 -51.37
N VAL A 3 0.26 21.33 -51.75
CA VAL A 3 -0.82 21.83 -50.88
C VAL A 3 -2.02 20.92 -51.10
N TYR A 4 -2.42 20.19 -50.07
CA TYR A 4 -3.71 19.49 -50.05
C TYR A 4 -4.70 20.31 -49.23
N ARG A 5 -5.62 20.98 -49.92
CA ARG A 5 -6.87 21.49 -49.34
C ARG A 5 -7.91 20.36 -49.43
N SER A 6 -8.31 19.83 -48.29
CA SER A 6 -9.63 19.19 -48.14
C SER A 6 -10.62 20.25 -47.65
N THR A 7 -11.73 20.41 -48.36
CA THR A 7 -12.80 21.38 -48.12
C THR A 7 -13.87 20.81 -47.20
N LEU A 8 -13.52 20.49 -45.95
CA LEU A 8 -14.53 20.32 -44.90
C LEU A 8 -14.57 21.58 -44.02
N PRO A 9 -15.76 22.15 -43.75
CA PRO A 9 -15.93 23.30 -42.88
C PRO A 9 -15.29 23.03 -41.52
N ASN A 10 -14.47 23.98 -41.04
CA ASN A 10 -13.84 24.05 -39.72
C ASN A 10 -14.50 23.12 -38.68
N PHE A 11 -13.79 22.06 -38.28
CA PHE A 11 -14.25 21.22 -37.16
C PHE A 11 -13.19 21.17 -36.06
N TYR A 12 -13.53 21.87 -34.98
CA TYR A 12 -12.86 21.97 -33.69
C TYR A 12 -12.41 20.61 -33.14
N SER A 13 -11.16 20.22 -33.37
CA SER A 13 -10.52 19.09 -32.65
C SER A 13 -9.37 19.54 -31.74
N ASP A 14 -9.26 20.85 -31.46
CA ASP A 14 -8.21 21.45 -30.64
C ASP A 14 -8.56 21.54 -29.15
N LYS A 15 -9.74 21.08 -28.71
CA LYS A 15 -10.19 21.22 -27.30
C LYS A 15 -10.30 19.96 -26.47
N GLY A 16 -10.06 18.78 -27.05
CA GLY A 16 -9.98 17.53 -26.29
C GLY A 16 -8.61 16.90 -26.52
N GLY A 17 -7.59 17.36 -25.79
CA GLY A 17 -6.25 16.80 -25.87
C GLY A 17 -6.26 15.31 -25.56
N SER A 18 -6.21 14.48 -26.60
CA SER A 18 -5.90 13.07 -26.44
C SER A 18 -4.39 12.94 -26.37
N TYR A 19 -3.86 12.66 -25.17
CA TYR A 19 -2.42 12.60 -24.87
C TYR A 19 -1.77 11.25 -25.20
N VAL A 20 -2.45 10.38 -25.95
CA VAL A 20 -1.91 9.06 -26.30
C VAL A 20 -0.90 9.16 -27.44
N SER A 21 0.26 8.55 -27.23
CA SER A 21 1.30 8.39 -28.24
C SER A 21 0.75 7.62 -29.45
N VAL A 22 1.12 8.04 -30.66
CA VAL A 22 0.79 7.30 -31.89
C VAL A 22 1.31 5.86 -31.79
N GLY A 23 0.41 4.87 -31.85
CA GLY A 23 0.71 3.44 -31.71
C GLY A 23 0.38 2.83 -30.33
N ALA A 24 -0.12 3.63 -29.38
CA ALA A 24 -0.59 3.12 -28.10
C ALA A 24 -1.89 2.30 -28.25
N ILE A 25 -1.96 1.16 -27.55
CA ILE A 25 -3.17 0.33 -27.47
C ILE A 25 -3.95 0.77 -26.23
N VAL A 26 -5.21 1.17 -26.42
CA VAL A 26 -6.10 1.57 -25.33
C VAL A 26 -7.38 0.74 -25.42
N PRO A 27 -7.81 0.06 -24.35
CA PRO A 27 -9.10 -0.61 -24.36
C PRO A 27 -10.24 0.42 -24.46
N THR A 28 -11.21 0.15 -25.32
CA THR A 28 -12.46 0.93 -25.44
C THR A 28 -13.66 0.06 -25.04
N LEU A 29 -14.64 0.64 -24.35
CA LEU A 29 -15.85 -0.11 -23.97
C LEU A 29 -16.73 -0.35 -25.21
N VAL A 30 -17.22 -1.57 -25.37
CA VAL A 30 -18.20 -1.91 -26.41
C VAL A 30 -19.56 -1.31 -26.01
N GLY A 31 -20.16 -0.52 -26.89
CA GLY A 31 -21.43 0.16 -26.72
C GLY A 31 -22.26 0.14 -28.00
N VAL A 32 -23.37 0.86 -28.02
CA VAL A 32 -24.35 0.80 -29.12
C VAL A 32 -23.79 1.19 -30.49
N ASN A 33 -22.73 2.00 -30.54
CA ASN A 33 -22.10 2.36 -31.82
C ASN A 33 -20.97 1.37 -32.21
N THR A 34 -20.38 0.69 -31.23
CA THR A 34 -19.11 -0.03 -31.41
C THR A 34 -19.26 -1.55 -31.44
N ASP A 35 -20.49 -2.06 -31.22
CA ASP A 35 -20.86 -3.45 -31.48
C ASP A 35 -21.14 -3.65 -32.97
N LYS A 36 -20.25 -4.37 -33.66
CA LYS A 36 -20.39 -4.73 -35.08
C LYS A 36 -21.67 -5.51 -35.42
N ASN A 37 -22.35 -6.06 -34.40
CA ASN A 37 -23.60 -6.79 -34.56
C ASN A 37 -24.83 -5.93 -34.28
N ASN A 38 -24.67 -4.65 -33.92
CA ASN A 38 -25.79 -3.76 -33.69
C ASN A 38 -26.34 -3.23 -35.04
N PRO A 39 -27.60 -3.52 -35.40
CA PRO A 39 -28.19 -3.06 -36.66
C PRO A 39 -28.45 -1.55 -36.74
N ALA A 40 -28.19 -0.80 -35.66
CA ALA A 40 -28.42 0.64 -35.61
C ALA A 40 -27.33 1.50 -36.28
N THR A 41 -26.19 0.92 -36.67
CA THR A 41 -25.08 1.67 -37.27
C THR A 41 -25.04 1.50 -38.80
N THR A 42 -25.09 2.60 -39.53
CA THR A 42 -24.80 2.65 -40.98
C THR A 42 -23.33 2.92 -41.29
N GLN A 43 -22.50 3.01 -40.26
CA GLN A 43 -21.10 3.40 -40.33
C GLN A 43 -20.27 2.29 -39.70
N ASP A 44 -19.21 1.84 -40.40
CA ASP A 44 -18.33 0.82 -39.85
C ASP A 44 -17.79 1.27 -38.49
N PRO A 45 -17.78 0.40 -37.46
CA PRO A 45 -17.32 0.74 -36.10
C PRO A 45 -15.92 1.38 -36.10
N GLU A 46 -15.11 1.06 -37.11
CA GLU A 46 -13.75 1.57 -37.34
C GLU A 46 -13.65 3.11 -37.41
N TYR A 47 -14.77 3.82 -37.63
CA TYR A 47 -14.81 5.28 -37.70
C TYR A 47 -15.41 5.99 -36.48
N ASP A 48 -15.90 5.24 -35.48
CA ASP A 48 -16.62 5.82 -34.35
C ASP A 48 -15.71 6.54 -33.37
N TYR A 49 -14.45 6.11 -33.25
CA TYR A 49 -13.45 6.75 -32.40
C TYR A 49 -12.34 7.38 -33.24
N ARG A 50 -12.51 8.67 -33.53
CA ARG A 50 -11.55 9.45 -34.30
C ARG A 50 -10.16 9.44 -33.64
N GLY A 51 -9.15 8.97 -34.38
CA GLY A 51 -7.77 8.85 -33.90
C GLY A 51 -7.41 7.47 -33.33
N TYR A 52 -8.36 6.53 -33.31
CA TYR A 52 -8.17 5.16 -32.85
C TYR A 52 -8.47 4.19 -33.98
N LEU A 53 -7.82 3.03 -33.93
CA LEU A 53 -8.08 1.86 -34.78
C LEU A 53 -8.42 0.70 -33.86
N TYR A 54 -9.43 -0.09 -34.23
CA TYR A 54 -9.74 -1.29 -33.48
C TYR A 54 -8.68 -2.35 -33.75
N CYS A 55 -8.20 -3.00 -32.69
CA CYS A 55 -7.27 -4.13 -32.78
C CYS A 55 -8.05 -5.44 -33.03
N ASP A 56 -8.87 -5.46 -34.07
CA ASP A 56 -9.74 -6.60 -34.44
C ASP A 56 -9.09 -7.56 -35.45
N GLY A 57 -7.85 -7.26 -35.87
CA GLY A 57 -7.09 -8.05 -36.84
C GLY A 57 -7.41 -7.72 -38.30
N ALA A 58 -8.20 -6.68 -38.58
CA ALA A 58 -8.49 -6.26 -39.94
C ALA A 58 -7.26 -5.65 -40.66
N GLU A 59 -7.23 -5.78 -41.98
CA GLU A 59 -6.20 -5.18 -42.84
C GLU A 59 -6.61 -3.77 -43.26
N TYR A 60 -5.74 -2.79 -43.01
CA TYR A 60 -6.00 -1.39 -43.34
C TYR A 60 -5.06 -0.91 -44.46
N LYS A 61 -5.58 -0.03 -45.34
CA LYS A 61 -4.77 0.52 -46.42
C LYS A 61 -3.75 1.52 -45.84
N ILE A 62 -2.47 1.30 -46.13
CA ILE A 62 -1.35 2.13 -45.65
C ILE A 62 -1.56 3.62 -45.92
N LYS A 63 -2.15 3.97 -47.08
CA LYS A 63 -2.43 5.37 -47.46
C LYS A 63 -3.36 6.09 -46.48
N ASP A 64 -4.19 5.37 -45.74
CA ASP A 64 -5.16 5.93 -44.81
C ASP A 64 -4.53 6.13 -43.42
N TYR A 65 -3.43 5.41 -43.09
CA TYR A 65 -2.72 5.48 -41.79
C TYR A 65 -1.19 5.49 -41.91
N PRO A 66 -0.58 6.44 -42.64
CA PRO A 66 0.85 6.43 -42.95
C PRO A 66 1.75 6.57 -41.71
N SER A 67 1.35 7.36 -40.70
CA SER A 67 2.12 7.55 -39.46
C SER A 67 2.10 6.31 -38.56
N LEU A 68 1.00 5.56 -38.56
CA LEU A 68 0.91 4.29 -37.86
C LEU A 68 1.83 3.27 -38.54
N TYR A 69 1.74 3.12 -39.85
CA TYR A 69 2.64 2.24 -40.61
C TYR A 69 4.12 2.59 -40.39
N GLN A 70 4.47 3.87 -40.32
CA GLN A 70 5.86 4.28 -40.03
C GLN A 70 6.33 3.83 -38.62
N ARG A 71 5.41 3.70 -37.66
CA ARG A 71 5.72 3.29 -36.28
C ARG A 71 5.75 1.78 -36.10
N ILE A 72 4.80 1.05 -36.71
CA ILE A 72 4.60 -0.39 -36.46
C ILE A 72 4.89 -1.29 -37.67
N GLY A 73 5.00 -0.74 -38.87
CA GLY A 73 5.22 -1.48 -40.12
C GLY A 73 4.11 -2.47 -40.43
N ASN A 74 4.45 -3.57 -41.13
CA ASN A 74 3.59 -4.75 -41.28
C ASN A 74 3.71 -5.71 -40.07
N THR A 75 4.30 -5.24 -38.98
CA THR A 75 4.80 -6.07 -37.87
C THR A 75 3.76 -6.23 -36.76
N TYR A 76 2.49 -5.96 -37.04
CA TYR A 76 1.49 -5.94 -35.97
C TYR A 76 1.01 -7.32 -35.57
N LEU A 77 0.99 -8.29 -36.49
CA LEU A 77 0.59 -9.68 -36.21
C LEU A 77 1.25 -10.63 -37.21
N LYS A 78 1.94 -11.68 -36.74
CA LYS A 78 2.09 -12.87 -37.57
C LYS A 78 0.77 -13.62 -37.49
N ASN A 79 0.19 -14.03 -38.62
CA ASN A 79 -1.07 -14.81 -38.65
C ASN A 79 -1.02 -16.09 -37.77
N THR A 80 0.18 -16.58 -37.44
CA THR A 80 0.40 -17.71 -36.53
C THR A 80 0.11 -17.40 -35.06
N ASP A 81 0.25 -16.15 -34.63
CA ASP A 81 0.21 -15.76 -33.22
C ASP A 81 -1.24 -15.58 -32.73
N VAL A 82 -2.11 -15.08 -33.61
CA VAL A 82 -3.57 -14.99 -33.40
C VAL A 82 -4.22 -16.38 -33.37
N GLN A 83 -3.77 -17.31 -34.21
CA GLN A 83 -4.33 -18.66 -34.26
C GLN A 83 -3.92 -19.55 -33.07
N ARG A 84 -2.85 -19.19 -32.35
CA ARG A 84 -2.28 -20.01 -31.28
C ARG A 84 -2.36 -19.37 -29.89
N ASN A 85 -3.01 -18.21 -29.78
CA ASN A 85 -3.12 -17.45 -28.53
C ASN A 85 -1.75 -17.30 -27.84
N SER A 86 -0.71 -16.98 -28.63
CA SER A 86 0.69 -16.99 -28.21
C SER A 86 1.45 -15.75 -28.66
N LEU A 87 2.29 -15.20 -27.78
CA LEU A 87 3.24 -14.14 -28.09
C LEU A 87 4.66 -14.72 -28.18
N THR A 88 5.23 -14.78 -29.38
CA THR A 88 6.62 -15.22 -29.59
C THR A 88 7.58 -14.05 -29.51
N PHE A 89 8.65 -14.19 -28.71
CA PHE A 89 9.70 -13.19 -28.61
C PHE A 89 10.60 -13.28 -29.85
N ALA A 90 10.91 -12.13 -30.45
CA ALA A 90 11.55 -12.06 -31.77
C ALA A 90 13.01 -12.53 -31.80
N TYR A 91 13.64 -12.68 -30.64
CA TYR A 91 15.07 -12.96 -30.52
C TYR A 91 15.32 -14.33 -29.88
N TYR A 92 16.20 -15.10 -30.51
CA TYR A 92 16.82 -16.25 -29.89
C TYR A 92 17.70 -15.76 -28.75
N GLY A 93 17.44 -16.24 -27.54
CA GLY A 93 18.23 -15.91 -26.36
C GLY A 93 19.12 -17.05 -25.91
N PRO A 94 20.07 -16.80 -25.00
CA PRO A 94 20.78 -17.87 -24.31
C PRO A 94 19.81 -18.78 -23.54
N PRO A 95 20.23 -19.99 -23.14
CA PRO A 95 19.44 -20.87 -22.28
C PRO A 95 18.84 -20.12 -21.09
N GLY A 96 17.55 -20.28 -20.86
CA GLY A 96 16.79 -19.60 -19.81
C GLY A 96 15.98 -18.40 -20.30
N THR A 97 16.17 -17.99 -21.56
CA THR A 97 15.35 -16.94 -22.16
C THR A 97 13.98 -17.48 -22.58
N ILE A 98 12.92 -16.69 -22.36
CA ILE A 98 11.55 -17.03 -22.79
C ILE A 98 11.47 -16.95 -24.32
N TYR A 99 11.12 -18.06 -24.95
CA TYR A 99 10.85 -18.16 -26.38
C TYR A 99 9.45 -17.61 -26.73
N ARG A 100 8.44 -18.01 -25.96
CA ARG A 100 7.07 -17.48 -26.10
C ARG A 100 6.27 -17.63 -24.81
N SER A 101 5.22 -16.83 -24.68
CA SER A 101 4.12 -17.04 -23.73
C SER A 101 2.84 -17.38 -24.48
N PHE A 102 1.98 -18.21 -23.89
CA PHE A 102 0.73 -18.63 -24.55
C PHE A 102 -0.33 -19.09 -23.55
N LEU A 103 -1.58 -19.11 -23.98
CA LEU A 103 -2.70 -19.62 -23.20
C LEU A 103 -3.20 -20.95 -23.81
N ASP A 104 -3.32 -21.98 -23.00
CA ASP A 104 -3.91 -23.28 -23.38
C ASP A 104 -4.81 -23.80 -22.26
N GLY A 105 -6.02 -24.26 -22.60
CA GLY A 105 -6.98 -24.76 -21.60
C GLY A 105 -7.30 -23.77 -20.46
N GLY A 106 -7.20 -22.45 -20.69
CA GLY A 106 -7.41 -21.41 -19.69
C GLY A 106 -6.19 -21.13 -18.78
N ASN A 107 -5.07 -21.80 -18.99
CA ASN A 107 -3.84 -21.63 -18.23
C ASN A 107 -2.81 -20.83 -19.02
N LEU A 108 -2.03 -20.00 -18.31
CA LEU A 108 -0.87 -19.32 -18.88
C LEU A 108 0.34 -20.25 -18.85
N TYR A 109 1.07 -20.28 -19.97
CA TYR A 109 2.30 -21.03 -20.13
C TYR A 109 3.42 -20.14 -20.66
N ILE A 110 4.65 -20.52 -20.36
CA ILE A 110 5.86 -20.01 -20.99
C ILE A 110 6.70 -21.17 -21.53
N GLU A 111 7.30 -20.97 -22.69
CA GLU A 111 8.26 -21.89 -23.31
C GLU A 111 9.64 -21.25 -23.26
N VAL A 112 10.62 -21.95 -22.71
CA VAL A 112 11.94 -21.40 -22.35
C VAL A 112 13.04 -22.23 -22.98
N TYR A 113 14.07 -21.58 -23.55
CA TYR A 113 15.21 -22.27 -24.15
C TYR A 113 15.97 -23.11 -23.12
N GLY A 114 16.26 -24.37 -23.48
CA GLY A 114 17.09 -25.29 -22.69
C GLY A 114 18.59 -25.08 -22.94
N GLU A 115 19.41 -25.72 -22.12
CA GLU A 115 20.86 -25.75 -22.32
C GLU A 115 21.23 -26.97 -23.17
N GLU A 116 21.92 -26.75 -24.30
CA GLU A 116 22.39 -27.85 -25.14
C GLU A 116 23.45 -28.67 -24.39
N LYS A 117 23.27 -29.99 -24.37
CA LYS A 117 24.19 -30.97 -23.83
C LYS A 117 24.45 -32.06 -24.86
N THR A 118 25.62 -32.68 -24.75
CA THR A 118 26.00 -33.83 -25.56
C THR A 118 26.06 -35.06 -24.67
N GLY A 119 25.29 -36.09 -25.05
CA GLY A 119 25.28 -37.40 -24.39
C GLY A 119 26.60 -38.13 -24.57
N ILE A 120 26.81 -39.16 -23.76
CA ILE A 120 27.99 -40.04 -23.83
C ILE A 120 28.05 -40.76 -25.19
N ASP A 121 26.91 -40.94 -25.84
CA ASP A 121 26.73 -41.52 -27.17
C ASP A 121 26.85 -40.49 -28.32
N GLY A 122 27.14 -39.22 -28.02
CA GLY A 122 27.22 -38.13 -29.00
C GLY A 122 25.87 -37.53 -29.39
N THR A 123 24.76 -37.93 -28.76
CA THR A 123 23.44 -37.35 -29.03
C THR A 123 23.31 -35.95 -28.42
N THR A 124 22.71 -35.01 -29.14
CA THR A 124 22.36 -33.70 -28.57
C THR A 124 21.03 -33.78 -27.85
N TYR A 125 20.99 -33.31 -26.59
CA TYR A 125 19.76 -33.12 -25.82
C TYR A 125 19.78 -31.74 -25.15
N TYR A 126 18.62 -31.27 -24.69
CA TYR A 126 18.49 -29.96 -24.08
C TYR A 126 18.03 -30.13 -22.63
N ASP A 127 18.84 -29.65 -21.69
CA ASP A 127 18.52 -29.68 -20.26
C ASP A 127 17.65 -28.50 -19.84
N ARG A 128 16.83 -28.72 -18.81
CA ARG A 128 16.10 -27.65 -18.13
C ARG A 128 17.08 -26.76 -17.37
N VAL A 129 16.99 -25.47 -17.65
CA VAL A 129 17.75 -24.42 -16.96
C VAL A 129 16.98 -23.74 -15.84
N ILE A 130 15.64 -23.88 -15.83
CA ILE A 130 14.78 -23.39 -14.76
C ILE A 130 14.28 -24.60 -13.97
N PRO A 131 14.52 -24.66 -12.65
CA PRO A 131 13.99 -25.75 -11.84
C PRO A 131 12.46 -25.67 -11.75
N ASP A 132 11.81 -26.83 -11.58
CA ASP A 132 10.39 -26.86 -11.24
C ASP A 132 10.15 -26.15 -9.90
N GLY A 133 9.08 -25.35 -9.82
CA GLY A 133 8.79 -24.50 -8.66
C GLY A 133 9.57 -23.18 -8.61
N ALA A 134 10.35 -22.84 -9.64
CA ALA A 134 11.02 -21.54 -9.71
C ALA A 134 10.01 -20.39 -9.70
N VAL A 135 10.40 -19.26 -9.10
CA VAL A 135 9.60 -18.05 -9.09
C VAL A 135 10.03 -17.15 -10.24
N LEU A 136 9.07 -16.80 -11.10
CA LEU A 136 9.18 -15.75 -12.08
C LEU A 136 8.62 -14.46 -11.47
N SER A 137 9.43 -13.40 -11.46
CA SER A 137 8.96 -12.06 -11.10
C SER A 137 9.07 -11.09 -12.27
N PHE A 138 8.19 -10.09 -12.28
CA PHE A 138 8.22 -9.02 -13.26
C PHE A 138 8.56 -7.70 -12.55
N PRO A 139 9.84 -7.30 -12.50
CA PRO A 139 10.24 -6.03 -11.88
C PRO A 139 9.55 -4.82 -12.51
N VAL A 140 9.29 -4.90 -13.81
CA VAL A 140 8.49 -3.95 -14.59
C VAL A 140 7.73 -4.78 -15.62
N LEU A 141 6.41 -4.62 -15.72
CA LEU A 141 5.59 -5.39 -16.66
C LEU A 141 5.81 -4.92 -18.11
N ALA A 142 6.32 -3.70 -18.30
CA ALA A 142 6.49 -3.07 -19.60
C ALA A 142 5.20 -3.17 -20.43
N SER A 143 5.24 -3.81 -21.59
CA SER A 143 4.09 -4.01 -22.48
C SER A 143 3.35 -5.34 -22.26
N MET A 144 3.63 -6.08 -21.19
CA MET A 144 2.89 -7.32 -20.87
C MET A 144 1.44 -6.99 -20.48
N PRO A 145 0.44 -7.72 -21.00
CA PRO A 145 -0.95 -7.51 -20.61
C PRO A 145 -1.14 -7.87 -19.13
N THR A 146 -1.61 -6.91 -18.33
CA THR A 146 -1.81 -7.08 -16.89
C THR A 146 -3.11 -7.80 -16.55
N GLY A 147 -4.05 -7.91 -17.49
CA GLY A 147 -5.29 -8.68 -17.36
C GLY A 147 -6.09 -8.36 -16.09
N ASN A 148 -6.32 -7.08 -15.78
CA ASN A 148 -6.96 -6.63 -14.52
C ASN A 148 -6.16 -6.99 -13.23
N GLY A 149 -4.83 -7.03 -13.31
CA GLY A 149 -3.96 -7.32 -12.15
C GLY A 149 -3.64 -8.81 -11.96
N ILE A 150 -3.93 -9.65 -12.95
CA ILE A 150 -3.46 -11.05 -13.03
C ILE A 150 -1.93 -11.08 -13.00
N LEU A 151 -1.29 -10.21 -13.78
CA LEU A 151 0.14 -9.91 -13.67
C LEU A 151 0.30 -8.53 -13.03
N THR A 152 1.12 -8.43 -11.97
CA THR A 152 1.46 -7.17 -11.30
C THR A 152 2.95 -6.92 -11.39
N GLU A 153 3.35 -5.64 -11.38
CA GLU A 153 4.74 -5.27 -11.15
C GLU A 153 5.13 -5.78 -9.77
N ASP A 154 6.34 -6.31 -9.67
CA ASP A 154 6.85 -7.05 -8.51
C ASP A 154 6.03 -8.29 -8.11
N GLY A 155 5.06 -8.70 -8.94
CA GLY A 155 4.33 -9.94 -8.79
C GLY A 155 5.26 -11.15 -8.92
N ALA A 156 5.09 -12.14 -8.06
CA ALA A 156 5.84 -13.39 -8.05
C ALA A 156 4.93 -14.56 -8.44
N TYR A 157 5.33 -15.32 -9.46
CA TYR A 157 4.55 -16.39 -10.06
C TYR A 157 5.36 -17.68 -10.07
N VAL A 158 4.77 -18.77 -9.58
CA VAL A 158 5.45 -20.07 -9.57
C VAL A 158 5.34 -20.72 -10.94
N LEU A 159 6.46 -21.24 -11.43
CA LEU A 159 6.56 -22.01 -12.65
C LEU A 159 6.43 -23.50 -12.33
N ASN A 160 5.44 -24.15 -12.91
CA ASN A 160 5.23 -25.58 -12.77
C ASN A 160 5.59 -26.31 -14.07
N TYR A 161 6.59 -27.18 -13.98
CA TYR A 161 6.98 -28.08 -15.06
C TYR A 161 6.35 -29.45 -14.87
N THR A 162 5.75 -29.99 -15.94
CA THR A 162 5.35 -31.40 -15.99
C THR A 162 5.72 -31.96 -17.35
N GLN A 163 6.02 -33.27 -17.40
CA GLN A 163 6.29 -33.93 -18.69
C GLN A 163 5.08 -33.88 -19.63
N ALA A 164 3.85 -33.79 -19.09
CA ALA A 164 2.64 -33.65 -19.89
C ALA A 164 2.59 -32.30 -20.64
N ASN A 165 2.95 -31.20 -19.98
CA ASN A 165 2.98 -29.87 -20.59
C ASN A 165 4.01 -29.77 -21.72
N GLN A 166 5.05 -30.60 -21.70
CA GLN A 166 6.07 -30.61 -22.75
C GLN A 166 5.51 -30.98 -24.14
N SER A 167 4.35 -31.65 -24.20
CA SER A 167 3.64 -31.89 -25.47
C SER A 167 3.17 -30.59 -26.17
N LEU A 168 3.11 -29.48 -25.43
CA LEU A 168 2.75 -28.15 -25.95
C LEU A 168 3.94 -27.40 -26.56
N ALA A 169 5.17 -27.93 -26.41
CA ALA A 169 6.36 -27.31 -26.95
C ALA A 169 6.29 -27.27 -28.48
N THR A 170 6.72 -26.15 -29.05
CA THR A 170 6.82 -26.00 -30.51
C THR A 170 8.22 -26.26 -31.03
N ARG A 171 9.19 -26.44 -30.12
CA ARG A 171 10.58 -26.68 -30.45
C ARG A 171 11.19 -27.71 -29.52
N ASP A 172 12.09 -28.52 -30.06
CA ASP A 172 12.76 -29.59 -29.32
C ASP A 172 13.83 -29.07 -28.35
N ASP A 173 14.24 -27.80 -28.49
CA ASP A 173 15.27 -27.13 -27.69
C ASP A 173 14.69 -26.25 -26.57
N THR A 174 13.43 -26.45 -26.21
CA THR A 174 12.72 -25.63 -25.22
C THR A 174 11.96 -26.48 -24.21
N HIS A 175 11.59 -25.87 -23.09
CA HIS A 175 10.78 -26.49 -22.04
C HIS A 175 9.57 -25.64 -21.70
N VAL A 176 8.40 -26.28 -21.52
CA VAL A 176 7.14 -25.60 -21.23
C VAL A 176 6.84 -25.63 -19.74
N TYR A 177 6.55 -24.46 -19.17
CA TYR A 177 6.14 -24.27 -17.79
C TYR A 177 4.74 -23.67 -17.76
N ARG A 178 3.87 -24.21 -16.90
CA ARG A 178 2.61 -23.55 -16.52
C ARG A 178 2.95 -22.44 -15.54
N VAL A 179 2.47 -21.23 -15.79
CA VAL A 179 2.52 -20.12 -14.85
C VAL A 179 1.32 -20.24 -13.94
N LEU A 180 1.54 -20.45 -12.64
CA LEU A 180 0.47 -20.56 -11.66
C LEU A 180 0.01 -19.14 -11.30
N VAL A 181 -1.10 -18.71 -11.92
CA VAL A 181 -1.71 -17.39 -11.69
C VAL A 181 -2.96 -17.55 -10.83
N GLY A 182 -2.99 -16.91 -9.66
CA GLY A 182 -4.14 -16.98 -8.73
C GLY A 182 -4.26 -18.29 -7.93
N GLU A 183 -3.74 -19.41 -8.43
CA GLU A 183 -3.57 -20.65 -7.68
C GLU A 183 -2.21 -20.68 -6.97
N ILE A 184 -2.05 -19.89 -5.91
CA ILE A 184 -1.25 -20.40 -4.78
C ILE A 184 -2.21 -21.32 -4.03
N ASP A 185 -2.44 -22.51 -4.59
CA ASP A 185 -3.03 -23.58 -3.82
C ASP A 185 -2.06 -23.88 -2.66
N SER A 186 -2.63 -24.00 -1.47
CA SER A 186 -2.03 -23.97 -0.14
C SER A 186 -1.01 -25.08 0.18
N GLY A 187 -0.31 -25.62 -0.82
CA GLY A 187 0.49 -26.83 -0.73
C GLY A 187 2.01 -26.68 -0.67
N VAL A 188 2.66 -25.69 -1.32
CA VAL A 188 4.15 -25.52 -1.36
C VAL A 188 4.51 -24.04 -1.69
N PRO A 189 5.46 -23.36 -1.00
CA PRO A 189 5.19 -22.39 0.05
C PRO A 189 5.44 -20.93 -0.40
N GLY A 190 4.42 -20.27 -0.94
CA GLY A 190 4.13 -18.94 -0.41
C GLY A 190 3.54 -19.20 0.97
N GLY A 191 4.30 -18.98 2.06
CA GLY A 191 3.81 -19.23 3.42
C GLY A 191 2.41 -18.61 3.61
N PRO A 192 1.56 -19.17 4.50
CA PRO A 192 0.16 -18.74 4.59
C PRO A 192 0.08 -17.22 4.74
N VAL A 193 -0.87 -16.58 4.08
CA VAL A 193 -1.04 -15.13 4.18
C VAL A 193 -2.04 -14.83 5.27
N GLY A 194 -1.75 -13.86 6.14
CA GLY A 194 -2.67 -13.51 7.20
C GLY A 194 -2.26 -12.28 8.00
N GLN A 195 -3.14 -11.88 8.92
CA GLN A 195 -2.89 -10.76 9.80
C GLN A 195 -3.61 -10.94 11.13
N GLN A 196 -3.10 -10.28 12.16
CA GLN A 196 -3.73 -10.21 13.47
C GLN A 196 -3.51 -8.83 14.09
N GLN A 197 -4.52 -8.31 14.77
CA GLN A 197 -4.47 -7.03 15.48
C GLN A 197 -4.70 -7.26 16.97
N PHE A 198 -3.97 -6.50 17.78
CA PHE A 198 -4.05 -6.48 19.23
C PHE A 198 -4.29 -5.02 19.63
N THR A 199 -5.48 -4.75 20.16
CA THR A 199 -5.94 -3.39 20.47
C THR A 199 -6.43 -3.23 21.90
N THR A 200 -6.43 -4.33 22.67
CA THR A 200 -6.75 -4.31 24.10
C THR A 200 -5.45 -4.17 24.89
N PRO A 201 -5.29 -3.15 25.75
CA PRO A 201 -4.10 -2.97 26.55
C PRO A 201 -3.74 -4.18 27.42
N GLY A 202 -2.44 -4.42 27.57
CA GLY A 202 -1.87 -5.53 28.35
C GLY A 202 -0.95 -6.43 27.54
N THR A 203 -0.45 -7.47 28.21
CA THR A 203 0.42 -8.49 27.60
C THR A 203 -0.41 -9.67 27.11
N THR A 204 -0.21 -10.04 25.85
CA THR A 204 -0.81 -11.21 25.23
C THR A 204 0.26 -12.00 24.47
N SER A 205 -0.13 -13.14 23.93
CA SER A 205 0.76 -14.01 23.16
C SER A 205 0.23 -14.24 21.77
N TRP A 206 1.14 -14.27 20.79
CA TRP A 206 0.87 -14.65 19.42
C TRP A 206 1.69 -15.88 19.05
N THR A 207 1.03 -16.93 18.56
CA THR A 207 1.69 -18.14 18.07
C THR A 207 1.83 -18.05 16.55
N ALA A 208 3.06 -18.17 16.05
CA ALA A 208 3.31 -18.14 14.62
C ALA A 208 2.57 -19.31 13.93
N PRO A 209 1.70 -19.03 12.93
CA PRO A 209 1.00 -20.09 12.22
C PRO A 209 1.97 -21.05 11.52
N ALA A 210 1.51 -22.26 11.24
CA ALA A 210 2.29 -23.25 10.51
C ALA A 210 2.75 -22.68 9.15
N GLY A 211 4.03 -22.84 8.80
CA GLY A 211 4.59 -22.32 7.55
C GLY A 211 4.90 -20.81 7.53
N VAL A 212 4.65 -20.06 8.60
CA VAL A 212 5.05 -18.65 8.72
C VAL A 212 6.46 -18.57 9.32
N THR A 213 7.42 -18.15 8.50
CA THR A 213 8.83 -17.98 8.92
C THR A 213 9.26 -16.52 9.01
N SER A 214 8.41 -15.59 8.58
CA SER A 214 8.67 -14.16 8.60
C SER A 214 7.37 -13.38 8.78
N VAL A 215 7.42 -12.30 9.56
CA VAL A 215 6.30 -11.36 9.77
C VAL A 215 6.76 -9.91 9.66
N CYS A 216 5.81 -9.02 9.42
CA CYS A 216 5.99 -7.59 9.55
C CYS A 216 5.07 -7.09 10.68
N VAL A 217 5.58 -6.20 11.53
CA VAL A 217 4.86 -5.69 12.70
C VAL A 217 4.86 -4.18 12.73
N VAL A 218 3.71 -3.59 13.09
CA VAL A 218 3.59 -2.18 13.49
C VAL A 218 3.07 -2.10 14.92
N CYS A 219 3.68 -1.23 15.72
CA CYS A 219 3.34 -0.92 17.09
C CYS A 219 2.97 0.57 17.19
N VAL A 220 1.95 0.89 17.98
CA VAL A 220 1.56 2.26 18.31
C VAL A 220 1.48 2.38 19.83
N GLY A 221 2.23 3.29 20.43
CA GLY A 221 2.21 3.54 21.87
C GLY A 221 0.91 4.21 22.30
N GLY A 222 0.48 4.00 23.54
CA GLY A 222 -0.68 4.69 24.11
C GLY A 222 -0.43 6.19 24.18
N GLY A 223 -1.43 7.01 23.85
CA GLY A 223 -1.35 8.46 23.98
C GLY A 223 -1.56 8.91 25.43
N SER A 224 -1.06 10.09 25.76
CA SER A 224 -1.35 10.78 27.02
C SER A 224 -1.59 12.27 26.77
N ALA A 225 -1.07 13.21 27.58
CA ALA A 225 -1.13 14.63 27.21
C ALA A 225 -0.35 14.88 25.89
N SER A 226 0.75 14.16 25.69
CA SER A 226 1.48 14.07 24.42
C SER A 226 1.03 12.85 23.60
N GLY A 227 1.36 12.82 22.32
CA GLY A 227 1.07 11.68 21.45
C GLY A 227 1.94 10.46 21.75
N GLY A 228 1.43 9.26 21.47
CA GLY A 228 2.22 8.03 21.40
C GLY A 228 2.97 7.90 20.08
N ALA A 229 4.10 7.19 20.09
CA ALA A 229 4.86 6.90 18.88
C ALA A 229 4.20 5.83 18.00
N LEU A 230 4.69 5.71 16.77
CA LEU A 230 4.53 4.54 15.91
C LEU A 230 5.91 4.00 15.55
N ALA A 231 6.09 2.68 15.64
CA ALA A 231 7.29 2.00 15.17
C ALA A 231 6.87 0.76 14.38
N TYR A 232 7.50 0.50 13.24
CA TYR A 232 7.30 -0.75 12.51
C TYR A 232 8.61 -1.40 12.14
N ARG A 233 8.54 -2.71 11.90
CA ARG A 233 9.64 -3.51 11.39
C ARG A 233 9.12 -4.59 10.47
N ASN A 234 9.76 -4.72 9.33
CA ASN A 234 9.46 -5.70 8.31
C ASN A 234 10.42 -6.89 8.43
N ASN A 235 10.00 -8.02 7.86
CA ASN A 235 10.83 -9.22 7.70
C ASN A 235 11.44 -9.77 9.02
N ILE A 236 10.69 -9.70 10.11
CA ILE A 236 11.08 -10.31 11.40
C ILE A 236 11.00 -11.82 11.26
N ALA A 237 12.14 -12.50 11.41
CA ALA A 237 12.20 -13.95 11.39
C ALA A 237 11.44 -14.56 12.57
N VAL A 238 10.57 -15.53 12.28
CA VAL A 238 9.83 -16.30 13.29
C VAL A 238 9.91 -17.79 12.99
N VAL A 239 9.63 -18.61 14.01
CA VAL A 239 9.60 -20.06 13.90
C VAL A 239 8.14 -20.52 13.94
N PRO A 240 7.65 -21.26 12.93
CA PRO A 240 6.29 -21.80 12.95
C PRO A 240 5.98 -22.56 14.24
N GLY A 241 4.84 -22.26 14.87
CA GLY A 241 4.40 -22.85 16.14
C GLY A 241 5.03 -22.24 17.40
N GLN A 242 6.06 -21.40 17.27
CA GLN A 242 6.63 -20.67 18.41
C GLN A 242 5.68 -19.55 18.86
N THR A 243 5.65 -19.31 20.16
CA THR A 243 4.86 -18.22 20.76
C THR A 243 5.75 -17.02 21.09
N TYR A 244 5.24 -15.83 20.75
CA TYR A 244 5.88 -14.54 20.90
C TYR A 244 5.04 -13.62 21.77
N GLU A 245 5.70 -12.73 22.51
CA GLU A 245 5.04 -11.75 23.37
C GLU A 245 4.59 -10.54 22.56
N VAL A 246 3.36 -10.09 22.81
CA VAL A 246 2.79 -8.86 22.26
C VAL A 246 2.31 -8.00 23.42
N VAL A 247 2.83 -6.78 23.53
CA VAL A 247 2.41 -5.80 24.54
C VAL A 247 1.64 -4.69 23.86
N VAL A 248 0.46 -4.38 24.36
CA VAL A 248 -0.34 -3.23 23.93
C VAL A 248 -0.37 -2.20 25.05
N GLY A 249 0.11 -1.00 24.75
CA GLY A 249 0.14 0.12 25.68
C GLY A 249 -1.24 0.59 26.11
N ALA A 250 -1.42 0.83 27.41
CA ALA A 250 -2.63 1.47 27.93
C ALA A 250 -2.65 2.97 27.57
N PRO A 251 -3.83 3.60 27.40
CA PRO A 251 -3.91 5.05 27.32
C PRO A 251 -3.51 5.68 28.66
N GLY A 252 -2.89 6.86 28.61
CA GLY A 252 -2.73 7.71 29.78
C GLY A 252 -4.07 8.29 30.21
N VAL A 253 -4.23 8.58 31.50
CA VAL A 253 -5.45 9.15 32.08
C VAL A 253 -5.12 10.31 33.02
N VAL A 254 -6.03 11.27 33.15
CA VAL A 254 -5.93 12.33 34.17
C VAL A 254 -6.42 11.80 35.52
N ASN A 255 -5.52 11.65 36.50
CA ASN A 255 -5.93 11.43 37.90
C ASN A 255 -5.94 12.76 38.67
N GLY A 256 -7.09 13.15 39.22
CA GLY A 256 -7.18 14.28 40.15
C GLY A 256 -7.25 15.67 39.51
N GLY A 257 -8.09 15.85 38.47
CA GLY A 257 -8.37 17.17 37.91
C GLY A 257 -9.09 18.06 38.92
N GLY A 258 -8.40 19.02 39.53
CA GLY A 258 -9.01 20.01 40.40
C GLY A 258 -10.05 20.84 39.63
N GLN A 259 -11.34 20.60 39.89
CA GLN A 259 -12.41 21.49 39.48
C GLN A 259 -12.19 22.86 40.15
N GLY A 260 -11.56 23.82 39.44
CA GLY A 260 -11.64 25.24 39.79
C GLY A 260 -10.35 25.99 40.15
N GLY A 261 -9.14 25.45 39.98
CA GLY A 261 -7.90 26.15 40.34
C GLY A 261 -7.14 26.76 39.16
N THR A 262 -6.85 28.05 39.20
CA THR A 262 -6.05 28.83 38.24
C THR A 262 -4.54 28.51 38.25
N GLY A 263 -4.17 27.24 38.25
CA GLY A 263 -2.76 26.82 38.14
C GLY A 263 -2.44 25.71 39.12
N VAL A 264 -2.46 24.48 38.64
CA VAL A 264 -1.28 23.71 38.23
C VAL A 264 -1.85 22.60 37.35
N GLY A 265 -1.50 22.60 36.06
CA GLY A 265 -1.97 21.62 35.11
C GLY A 265 -1.53 20.20 35.50
N ALA A 266 -2.45 19.26 35.29
CA ALA A 266 -2.14 17.86 35.03
C ALA A 266 -1.30 17.08 36.05
N SER A 267 -1.05 17.57 37.28
CA SER A 267 -0.04 17.00 38.22
C SER A 267 -0.28 15.55 38.66
N GLY A 268 -1.32 14.87 38.16
CA GLY A 268 -1.58 13.44 38.31
C GLY A 268 -1.88 12.68 37.01
N SER A 269 -1.61 13.24 35.82
CA SER A 269 -1.80 12.52 34.56
C SER A 269 -0.79 11.39 34.40
N THR A 270 -1.24 10.18 34.07
CA THR A 270 -0.35 9.04 33.82
C THR A 270 0.19 9.09 32.40
N ASP A 271 1.40 8.58 32.22
CA ASP A 271 1.92 8.27 30.89
C ASP A 271 1.04 7.21 30.20
N GLY A 272 1.04 7.24 28.88
CA GLY A 272 0.60 6.13 28.07
C GLY A 272 1.63 4.99 28.14
N GLY A 273 1.15 3.77 28.02
CA GLY A 273 2.01 2.59 27.97
C GLY A 273 2.64 2.40 26.60
N ASP A 274 3.81 1.76 26.58
CA ASP A 274 4.47 1.35 25.35
C ASP A 274 3.74 0.17 24.70
N SER A 275 3.77 0.09 23.38
CA SER A 275 3.37 -1.12 22.64
C SER A 275 4.59 -1.75 22.00
N SER A 276 4.67 -3.08 22.04
CA SER A 276 5.84 -3.79 21.53
C SER A 276 5.55 -5.20 21.03
N PHE A 277 6.49 -5.66 20.19
CA PHE A 277 6.59 -7.05 19.76
C PHE A 277 8.03 -7.52 19.94
N SER A 278 8.22 -8.71 20.50
CA SER A 278 9.53 -9.32 20.74
C SER A 278 9.67 -10.63 19.98
N ASP A 279 10.74 -10.77 19.19
CA ASP A 279 11.13 -12.05 18.55
C ASP A 279 11.96 -12.96 19.48
N GLY A 280 12.17 -12.52 20.73
CA GLY A 280 13.04 -13.16 21.74
C GLY A 280 14.48 -12.65 21.74
N THR A 281 14.93 -11.98 20.68
CA THR A 281 16.27 -11.39 20.55
C THR A 281 16.21 -9.87 20.41
N ASN A 282 15.30 -9.40 19.56
CA ASN A 282 15.05 -8.00 19.28
C ASN A 282 13.63 -7.62 19.70
N VAL A 283 13.43 -6.33 20.00
CA VAL A 283 12.13 -5.78 20.35
C VAL A 283 11.88 -4.54 19.51
N THR A 284 10.71 -4.47 18.87
CA THR A 284 10.22 -3.26 18.21
C THR A 284 9.26 -2.55 19.17
N ILE A 285 9.62 -1.33 19.59
CA ILE A 285 8.89 -0.60 20.64
C ILE A 285 8.40 0.74 20.09
N ALA A 286 7.11 0.99 20.26
CA ALA A 286 6.52 2.31 20.10
C ALA A 286 6.23 2.90 21.50
N GLY A 287 7.01 3.91 21.89
CA GLY A 287 6.89 4.55 23.20
C GLY A 287 5.54 5.24 23.41
N GLY A 288 5.01 5.13 24.63
CA GLY A 288 3.80 5.83 25.05
C GLY A 288 4.03 7.33 25.26
N GLY A 289 2.98 8.12 25.01
CA GLY A 289 2.98 9.56 25.23
C GLY A 289 3.04 9.92 26.71
N LYS A 290 3.64 11.07 27.03
CA LYS A 290 3.84 11.51 28.41
C LYS A 290 2.66 12.33 28.96
N GLY A 291 2.36 12.18 30.24
CA GLY A 291 1.21 12.83 30.89
C GLY A 291 1.42 14.30 31.28
N GLN A 292 2.67 14.73 31.35
CA GLN A 292 3.06 16.11 31.70
C GLN A 292 3.71 16.78 30.48
N ALA A 293 4.12 18.04 30.61
CA ALA A 293 4.68 18.86 29.53
C ALA A 293 6.05 18.37 29.01
N VAL A 294 6.03 17.26 28.28
CA VAL A 294 7.22 16.54 27.86
C VAL A 294 7.05 16.00 26.44
N ALA A 295 8.19 15.59 25.88
CA ALA A 295 8.27 15.01 24.55
C ALA A 295 7.19 13.93 24.33
N GLY A 296 6.72 13.82 23.09
CA GLY A 296 5.91 12.68 22.70
C GLY A 296 6.61 11.34 22.94
N GLY A 297 5.86 10.26 22.83
CA GLY A 297 6.47 8.94 22.78
C GLY A 297 7.45 8.84 21.61
N SER A 298 8.51 8.06 21.74
CA SER A 298 9.49 7.85 20.67
C SER A 298 9.62 6.36 20.32
N PRO A 299 9.85 6.02 19.04
CA PRO A 299 10.27 4.68 18.63
C PRO A 299 11.58 4.27 19.31
N SER A 300 11.71 3.00 19.68
CA SER A 300 12.97 2.46 20.22
C SER A 300 13.13 0.96 19.95
N GLY A 301 14.30 0.42 20.29
CA GLY A 301 14.67 -0.97 20.00
C GLY A 301 15.11 -1.13 18.54
N THR A 302 14.66 -2.21 17.89
CA THR A 302 14.96 -2.48 16.49
C THR A 302 13.71 -2.24 15.64
N TYR A 303 13.80 -1.33 14.68
CA TYR A 303 12.71 -0.91 13.81
C TYR A 303 13.27 -0.39 12.48
N ASP A 304 12.44 -0.41 11.44
CA ASP A 304 12.80 0.05 10.10
C ASP A 304 12.35 1.50 9.86
N GLY A 305 11.23 1.88 10.49
CA GLY A 305 10.68 3.23 10.39
C GLY A 305 9.60 3.50 11.44
N GLY A 306 8.96 4.66 11.29
CA GLY A 306 8.00 5.21 12.24
C GLY A 306 8.32 6.65 12.64
N GLY A 307 7.49 7.19 13.52
CA GLY A 307 7.56 8.58 13.97
C GLY A 307 7.23 8.73 15.45
N SER A 308 7.77 9.80 16.05
CA SER A 308 7.47 10.17 17.42
C SER A 308 6.07 10.77 17.52
N GLY A 309 5.44 10.60 18.68
CA GLY A 309 4.24 11.36 18.99
C GLY A 309 4.54 12.85 19.07
N GLY A 310 3.52 13.68 18.89
CA GLY A 310 3.66 15.11 19.08
C GLY A 310 3.90 15.46 20.55
N ASP A 311 4.83 16.38 20.79
CA ASP A 311 5.04 17.01 22.08
C ASP A 311 3.84 17.83 22.56
N ASN A 312 3.69 17.90 23.88
CA ASN A 312 2.83 18.85 24.55
C ASN A 312 3.69 19.92 25.25
N LYS A 313 3.82 21.11 24.63
CA LYS A 313 4.66 22.18 25.17
C LYS A 313 3.87 22.99 26.20
N ALA A 314 4.17 22.82 27.49
CA ALA A 314 3.51 23.59 28.54
C ALA A 314 3.71 25.09 28.38
N TRP A 315 2.67 25.81 28.80
CA TRP A 315 2.78 27.24 29.02
C TRP A 315 3.47 27.51 30.36
N THR A 316 4.69 28.03 30.28
CA THR A 316 5.52 28.34 31.46
C THR A 316 4.89 29.40 32.38
N SER A 317 3.97 30.22 31.87
CA SER A 317 3.34 31.33 32.62
C SER A 317 2.06 30.96 33.38
N PHE A 318 1.36 29.89 32.99
CA PHE A 318 0.11 29.44 33.65
C PHE A 318 0.18 27.98 34.13
N GLY A 319 1.38 27.39 34.06
CA GLY A 319 1.70 26.14 34.74
C GLY A 319 0.92 24.91 34.27
N GLY A 320 0.52 24.82 33.00
CA GLY A 320 -0.27 23.69 32.51
C GLY A 320 -0.25 23.46 31.00
N THR A 321 -0.50 22.20 30.63
CA THR A 321 -0.83 21.76 29.27
C THR A 321 -2.36 21.74 29.11
N TYR A 322 -2.87 22.03 27.90
CA TYR A 322 -4.32 22.18 27.70
C TYR A 322 -4.87 21.41 26.50
N ASN A 323 -4.03 21.10 25.51
CA ASN A 323 -4.43 20.39 24.30
C ASN A 323 -3.68 19.07 24.20
N GLY A 324 -4.30 18.09 23.55
CA GLY A 324 -3.65 16.83 23.22
C GLY A 324 -2.83 16.94 21.94
N ALA A 325 -1.64 16.36 21.93
CA ALA A 325 -0.81 16.26 20.73
C ALA A 325 -1.16 15.03 19.88
N GLY A 326 -0.79 15.04 18.60
CA GLY A 326 -1.11 13.96 17.65
C GLY A 326 -0.22 12.73 17.80
N ALA A 327 -0.73 11.55 17.44
CA ALA A 327 0.06 10.32 17.37
C ALA A 327 1.14 10.38 16.27
N GLY A 328 2.24 9.66 16.44
CA GLY A 328 3.28 9.48 15.40
C GLY A 328 2.78 8.70 14.18
N GLY A 329 3.40 8.95 13.03
CA GLY A 329 3.06 8.37 11.73
C GLY A 329 4.05 7.30 11.27
N TYR A 330 3.83 6.78 10.06
CA TYR A 330 4.70 5.78 9.44
C TYR A 330 6.05 6.38 8.99
N SER A 331 6.05 7.62 8.52
CA SER A 331 7.27 8.30 8.03
C SER A 331 7.46 9.70 8.60
N GLY A 332 6.73 10.07 9.65
CA GLY A 332 6.81 11.40 10.26
C GLY A 332 6.18 11.52 11.64
N ASP A 333 6.48 12.61 12.31
CA ASP A 333 6.06 12.87 13.69
C ASP A 333 4.62 13.39 13.77
N GLY A 334 4.01 13.17 14.95
CA GLY A 334 2.71 13.72 15.30
C GLY A 334 2.72 15.24 15.49
N GLY A 335 1.58 15.87 15.22
CA GLY A 335 1.42 17.31 15.41
C GLY A 335 1.61 17.73 16.87
N HIS A 336 2.44 18.73 17.11
CA HIS A 336 2.71 19.27 18.43
C HIS A 336 1.56 20.13 18.94
N ALA A 337 1.22 19.99 20.22
CA ALA A 337 0.32 20.89 20.92
C ALA A 337 1.12 22.11 21.44
N LEU A 338 0.85 23.28 20.87
CA LEU A 338 1.38 24.56 21.34
C LEU A 338 0.35 25.25 22.23
N VAL A 339 0.81 25.88 23.33
CA VAL A 339 -0.04 26.76 24.14
C VAL A 339 0.28 28.22 23.82
N GLY A 340 -0.74 28.99 23.41
CA GLY A 340 -0.66 30.45 23.25
C GLY A 340 -0.42 30.98 21.83
N GLY A 341 -0.57 30.15 20.80
CA GLY A 341 -0.50 30.58 19.39
C GLY A 341 -1.56 29.90 18.51
N THR A 342 -1.97 30.55 17.43
CA THR A 342 -3.02 30.12 16.48
C THR A 342 -2.63 28.93 15.58
N MET A 343 -1.49 28.28 15.81
CA MET A 343 -0.99 27.24 14.90
C MET A 343 -0.92 25.89 15.60
N ASN A 344 -1.85 25.02 15.20
CA ASN A 344 -1.82 23.60 15.50
C ASN A 344 -1.05 22.92 14.39
N ASP A 345 -0.08 22.09 14.75
CA ASP A 345 0.72 21.41 13.76
C ASP A 345 -0.07 20.24 13.16
N SER A 346 0.00 20.15 11.84
CA SER A 346 -0.44 18.95 11.12
C SER A 346 0.51 17.80 11.47
N GLY A 347 0.00 16.57 11.45
CA GLY A 347 0.88 15.41 11.45
C GLY A 347 1.69 15.32 10.15
N GLN A 348 2.79 14.58 10.17
CA GLN A 348 3.62 14.26 9.00
C GLN A 348 3.66 12.75 8.76
N GLY A 349 3.88 12.31 7.52
CA GLY A 349 4.04 10.88 7.21
C GLY A 349 2.88 9.99 7.69
N GLY A 350 1.64 10.49 7.55
CA GLY A 350 0.45 9.78 7.99
C GLY A 350 0.12 9.89 9.49
N ALA A 351 0.83 10.73 10.24
CA ALA A 351 0.61 10.98 11.67
C ALA A 351 -0.68 11.78 11.96
N GLY A 352 -1.14 11.77 13.21
CA GLY A 352 -2.26 12.60 13.67
C GLY A 352 -1.85 14.06 13.93
N SER A 353 -2.79 15.01 13.84
CA SER A 353 -2.54 16.41 14.22
C SER A 353 -2.84 16.70 15.69
N SER A 354 -2.33 17.82 16.19
CA SER A 354 -2.68 18.30 17.54
C SER A 354 -4.09 18.88 17.60
N GLY A 355 -4.64 18.89 18.82
CA GLY A 355 -5.85 19.63 19.15
C GLY A 355 -5.60 21.13 19.27
N ALA A 356 -6.63 21.91 18.95
CA ALA A 356 -6.63 23.37 18.94
C ALA A 356 -7.16 23.98 20.23
N TRP A 357 -6.62 25.16 20.54
CA TRP A 357 -7.20 26.10 21.50
C TRP A 357 -7.94 27.22 20.75
N GLU A 358 -9.18 27.49 21.17
CA GLU A 358 -10.00 28.68 20.84
C GLU A 358 -10.58 28.81 19.42
N PHE A 359 -11.88 29.16 19.34
CA PHE A 359 -12.48 29.84 18.20
C PHE A 359 -13.53 30.82 18.74
N ASP A 360 -13.48 32.08 18.30
CA ASP A 360 -14.50 33.12 18.58
C ASP A 360 -14.81 33.37 20.07
N GLY A 361 -13.77 33.44 20.92
CA GLY A 361 -13.91 33.77 22.35
C GLY A 361 -14.43 32.63 23.24
N VAL A 362 -14.62 31.42 22.68
CA VAL A 362 -14.97 30.22 23.44
C VAL A 362 -13.72 29.35 23.63
N SER A 363 -13.33 29.11 24.87
CA SER A 363 -12.21 28.23 25.21
C SER A 363 -12.53 26.76 24.90
N ILE A 364 -12.05 26.27 23.75
CA ILE A 364 -12.13 24.86 23.36
C ILE A 364 -10.82 24.15 23.70
N TYR A 365 -10.91 22.97 24.32
CA TYR A 365 -9.77 22.14 24.72
C TYR A 365 -9.72 20.86 23.86
N GLY A 366 -9.00 20.91 22.74
CA GLY A 366 -8.93 19.81 21.79
C GLY A 366 -7.99 18.69 22.22
N SER A 367 -8.41 17.44 22.03
CA SER A 367 -7.51 16.27 22.01
C SER A 367 -6.80 16.15 20.66
N GLY A 368 -5.69 15.42 20.62
CA GLY A 368 -4.95 15.12 19.40
C GLY A 368 -5.55 13.95 18.61
N GLY A 369 -5.30 13.95 17.30
CA GLY A 369 -5.70 12.87 16.40
C GLY A 369 -4.82 11.64 16.54
N GLY A 370 -5.38 10.48 16.22
CA GLY A 370 -4.69 9.19 16.25
C GLY A 370 -4.11 8.80 14.90
N VAL A 371 -3.44 7.65 14.86
CA VAL A 371 -2.92 7.02 13.64
C VAL A 371 -3.63 5.68 13.38
N GLY A 372 -3.72 5.23 12.12
CA GLY A 372 -4.25 3.91 11.77
C GLY A 372 -3.17 2.83 11.69
N LEU A 373 -3.61 1.56 11.57
CA LEU A 373 -2.73 0.38 11.53
C LEU A 373 -2.53 -0.19 10.11
N GLN A 374 -3.12 0.46 9.09
CA GLN A 374 -3.24 -0.13 7.75
C GLN A 374 -2.05 0.11 6.82
N GLY A 375 -1.06 0.89 7.27
CA GLY A 375 -0.02 1.47 6.43
C GLY A 375 -0.19 2.98 6.36
N GLU A 376 0.81 3.65 5.78
CA GLU A 376 0.81 5.09 5.58
C GLU A 376 -0.36 5.51 4.68
N GLY A 377 -1.08 6.54 5.12
CA GLY A 377 -2.04 7.27 4.31
C GLY A 377 -1.95 8.75 4.61
N ASP A 378 -3.04 9.48 4.40
CA ASP A 378 -3.05 10.94 4.61
C ASP A 378 -2.67 11.32 6.03
N SER A 379 -1.87 12.37 6.18
CA SER A 379 -1.62 12.99 7.48
C SER A 379 -2.87 13.69 8.02
N GLY A 380 -2.99 13.72 9.34
CA GLY A 380 -3.95 14.56 10.04
C GLY A 380 -3.66 16.03 9.77
N GLY A 381 -4.60 16.72 9.12
CA GLY A 381 -4.50 18.16 8.90
C GLY A 381 -4.67 18.95 10.20
N ALA A 382 -4.02 20.12 10.30
CA ALA A 382 -4.12 21.03 11.43
C ALA A 382 -5.58 21.27 11.85
N ALA A 383 -5.86 21.19 13.15
CA ALA A 383 -7.15 21.59 13.69
C ALA A 383 -7.32 23.11 13.55
N VAL A 384 -8.38 23.55 12.87
CA VAL A 384 -8.72 24.99 12.78
C VAL A 384 -9.47 25.44 14.04
N ALA A 385 -10.22 24.51 14.67
CA ALA A 385 -10.84 24.63 15.99
C ALA A 385 -11.14 23.23 16.53
N GLY A 386 -11.01 23.00 17.84
CA GLY A 386 -11.36 21.72 18.47
C GLY A 386 -10.33 20.62 18.30
N HIS A 387 -10.78 19.40 18.04
CA HIS A 387 -9.93 18.20 18.10
C HIS A 387 -9.04 18.03 16.87
N GLY A 388 -7.84 17.50 17.11
CA GLY A 388 -6.89 17.08 16.08
C GLY A 388 -7.49 15.98 15.20
N ARG A 389 -7.18 16.02 13.91
CA ARG A 389 -7.61 15.04 12.91
C ARG A 389 -6.68 13.83 12.94
N GLY A 390 -7.25 12.65 12.75
CA GLY A 390 -6.45 11.43 12.62
C GLY A 390 -5.73 11.35 11.29
N GLY A 391 -4.60 10.64 11.26
CA GLY A 391 -3.83 10.32 10.07
C GLY A 391 -3.84 8.82 9.75
N SER A 392 -3.57 8.44 8.51
CA SER A 392 -3.50 7.05 8.03
C SER A 392 -4.74 6.20 8.36
N GLY A 393 -5.94 6.78 8.26
CA GLY A 393 -7.19 6.11 8.66
C GLY A 393 -7.43 6.04 10.18
N GLY A 394 -6.61 6.72 10.97
CA GLY A 394 -6.85 7.00 12.38
C GLY A 394 -8.01 7.98 12.57
N THR A 395 -8.61 7.98 13.76
CA THR A 395 -9.72 8.88 14.08
C THR A 395 -9.24 10.21 14.63
N ALA A 396 -10.06 11.25 14.47
CA ALA A 396 -9.88 12.50 15.18
C ALA A 396 -10.05 12.30 16.70
N GLY A 397 -9.47 13.20 17.49
CA GLY A 397 -9.83 13.32 18.89
C GLY A 397 -11.33 13.59 19.08
N GLN A 398 -11.87 13.21 20.22
CA GLN A 398 -13.30 13.35 20.53
C GLN A 398 -13.51 14.05 21.88
N GLY A 399 -14.70 14.63 22.08
CA GLY A 399 -15.15 15.16 23.36
C GLY A 399 -15.90 16.49 23.24
N GLN A 400 -16.53 16.90 24.35
CA GLN A 400 -17.07 18.24 24.47
C GLN A 400 -15.93 19.13 24.94
N GLY A 401 -15.29 19.89 24.06
CA GLY A 401 -14.13 20.73 24.43
C GLY A 401 -14.46 21.93 25.33
N VAL A 402 -15.59 21.94 26.04
CA VAL A 402 -16.05 23.05 26.88
C VAL A 402 -15.57 22.92 28.32
N GLN A 403 -15.55 24.04 29.05
CA GLN A 403 -15.16 24.09 30.45
C GLN A 403 -16.01 23.12 31.31
N GLY A 404 -15.35 22.13 31.94
CA GLY A 404 -15.98 21.18 32.85
C GLY A 404 -16.43 19.86 32.21
N ALA A 405 -16.14 19.63 30.93
CA ALA A 405 -16.43 18.36 30.28
C ALA A 405 -15.47 17.24 30.72
N GLN A 406 -16.02 16.09 31.11
CA GLN A 406 -15.27 14.94 31.65
C GLN A 406 -15.05 13.80 30.62
N SER A 407 -14.93 14.10 29.33
CA SER A 407 -14.88 13.04 28.30
C SER A 407 -14.12 13.45 27.03
N VAL A 408 -12.98 14.11 27.16
CA VAL A 408 -12.09 14.35 26.02
C VAL A 408 -11.17 13.14 25.85
N THR A 409 -11.28 12.48 24.70
CA THR A 409 -10.49 11.29 24.33
C THR A 409 -9.61 11.60 23.13
N GLY A 410 -8.35 11.17 23.18
CA GLY A 410 -7.47 11.16 22.01
C GLY A 410 -8.04 10.34 20.85
N GLY A 411 -7.57 10.58 19.63
CA GLY A 411 -7.89 9.69 18.52
C GLY A 411 -7.47 8.25 18.81
N THR A 412 -8.17 7.28 18.22
CA THR A 412 -8.25 5.86 18.66
C THR A 412 -6.91 5.25 19.07
N TYR A 413 -5.84 5.45 18.29
CA TYR A 413 -4.50 4.97 18.64
C TYR A 413 -3.50 6.12 18.75
N GLY A 414 -2.82 6.18 19.90
CA GLY A 414 -1.72 7.13 20.16
C GLY A 414 -2.09 8.60 20.27
N GLY A 415 -3.35 9.00 20.02
CA GLY A 415 -3.75 10.41 20.10
C GLY A 415 -3.73 10.94 21.53
N GLY A 416 -3.27 12.17 21.74
CA GLY A 416 -3.19 12.75 23.08
C GLY A 416 -4.52 13.34 23.58
N PHE A 417 -4.66 13.50 24.91
CA PHE A 417 -5.83 14.09 25.57
C PHE A 417 -5.56 15.51 26.09
N SER A 418 -6.63 16.24 26.45
CA SER A 418 -6.52 17.49 27.18
C SER A 418 -6.39 17.22 28.68
N SER A 419 -5.32 17.68 29.31
CA SER A 419 -4.94 17.25 30.67
C SER A 419 -5.66 17.99 31.81
N ARG A 420 -6.78 18.66 31.49
CA ARG A 420 -7.44 19.61 32.38
C ARG A 420 -8.45 19.00 33.35
N TRP A 421 -9.16 17.95 32.93
CA TRP A 421 -10.26 17.38 33.73
C TRP A 421 -10.06 15.90 33.98
N GLU A 422 -10.44 15.48 35.18
CA GLU A 422 -10.49 14.07 35.56
C GLU A 422 -11.39 13.28 34.62
N GLY A 423 -10.95 12.08 34.23
CA GLY A 423 -11.64 11.21 33.29
C GLY A 423 -11.24 11.37 31.82
N ASN A 424 -10.47 12.42 31.48
CA ASN A 424 -9.88 12.52 30.15
C ASN A 424 -8.80 11.44 29.96
N GLN A 425 -8.75 10.88 28.75
CA GLN A 425 -7.89 9.74 28.43
C GLN A 425 -7.32 9.83 27.01
N GLY A 426 -6.12 9.28 26.81
CA GLY A 426 -5.49 9.23 25.50
C GLY A 426 -6.12 8.17 24.60
N GLY A 427 -5.65 8.12 23.36
CA GLY A 427 -5.82 6.96 22.50
C GLY A 427 -5.08 5.76 23.07
N GLY A 428 -5.63 4.56 22.89
CA GLY A 428 -4.96 3.33 23.32
C GLY A 428 -3.71 3.06 22.48
N GLY A 429 -2.87 2.13 22.93
CA GLY A 429 -1.87 1.51 22.08
C GLY A 429 -2.50 0.47 21.14
N ALA A 430 -1.72 0.00 20.17
CA ALA A 430 -2.09 -1.13 19.35
C ALA A 430 -0.86 -1.81 18.73
N VAL A 431 -1.01 -3.08 18.36
CA VAL A 431 -0.06 -3.84 17.57
C VAL A 431 -0.78 -4.53 16.43
N ARG A 432 -0.19 -4.53 15.23
CA ARG A 432 -0.64 -5.34 14.10
C ARG A 432 0.51 -6.14 13.53
N ILE A 433 0.26 -7.43 13.35
CA ILE A 433 1.15 -8.39 12.72
C ILE A 433 0.56 -8.76 11.36
N ILE A 434 1.36 -8.71 10.30
CA ILE A 434 1.00 -9.17 8.96
C ILE A 434 2.06 -10.17 8.48
N TRP A 435 1.64 -11.16 7.70
CA TRP A 435 2.54 -12.17 7.17
C TRP A 435 2.02 -12.70 5.82
N GLY A 436 2.94 -13.27 5.05
CA GLY A 436 2.71 -13.68 3.66
C GLY A 436 3.55 -12.86 2.67
N ALA A 437 3.72 -13.40 1.46
CA ALA A 437 4.51 -12.77 0.40
C ALA A 437 3.96 -11.40 0.01
N GLY A 438 4.86 -10.44 -0.29
CA GLY A 438 4.50 -9.10 -0.76
C GLY A 438 3.88 -8.18 0.31
N ARG A 439 3.95 -8.54 1.59
CA ARG A 439 3.38 -7.75 2.69
C ARG A 439 4.48 -7.06 3.49
N SER A 440 4.41 -5.74 3.54
CA SER A 440 5.28 -4.90 4.36
C SER A 440 4.54 -3.62 4.77
N PHE A 441 5.07 -2.95 5.78
CA PHE A 441 4.76 -1.55 6.05
C PHE A 441 5.66 -0.64 5.19
N PRO A 442 5.19 0.58 4.84
CA PRO A 442 5.81 1.46 3.84
C PRO A 442 7.21 1.95 4.18
#